data_AF-A0A1D8P2G8-F1
#
_entry.id   AF-A0A1D8P2G8-F1
#
_cell.length_a   1.000
_cell.length_b   1.000
_cell.length_c   1.000
_cell.angle_alpha   90.00
_cell.angle_beta   90.00
_cell.angle_gamma   90.00
#
_symmetry.space_group_name_H-M   'P 1'
#
loop_
_entity.id
_entity.type
_entity.pdbx_description
1 polymer ?
#
loop_
_entity_poly.entity_id
_entity_poly.type
_entity_poly.pdbx_seq_one_letter_code
_entity_poly.pdbx_strand_id
1 'polypeptide(L)'
;MCSPAFAALPTMPTPGTDMNGNAVVAGDWLGSMSAWFKAGLVIFGLIILGFMFMKVVGGAVTKWGEYTKGRADIGDLKEYMIMAIVIVGFAILMITYAFQVIGQT
;
A
#
# COMPACT_ATOMS: atom_id res chain seq x y z
N MET A 1 19.82 -9.27 -41.51
CA MET A 1 20.73 -8.70 -40.49
C MET A 1 20.03 -7.51 -39.86
N CYS A 2 19.30 -7.76 -38.77
CA CYS A 2 18.60 -6.74 -38.00
C CYS A 2 19.62 -5.97 -37.14
N SER A 3 19.52 -4.64 -37.13
CA SER A 3 20.43 -3.73 -36.42
C SER A 3 20.44 -4.02 -34.90
N PRO A 4 21.61 -4.05 -34.22
CA PRO A 4 21.72 -4.28 -32.78
C PRO A 4 21.37 -3.05 -31.93
N ALA A 5 20.61 -2.09 -32.49
CA ALA A 5 20.23 -0.86 -31.80
C ALA A 5 19.29 -1.08 -30.60
N PHE A 6 18.63 -2.24 -30.51
CA PHE A 6 17.79 -2.62 -29.35
C PHE A 6 18.51 -3.45 -28.28
N ALA A 7 19.75 -3.89 -28.54
CA ALA A 7 20.51 -4.73 -27.59
C ALA A 7 21.23 -3.93 -26.49
N ALA A 8 21.35 -2.60 -26.66
CA ALA A 8 22.07 -1.72 -25.75
C ALA A 8 21.15 -0.76 -24.97
N LEU A 9 19.83 -0.83 -25.14
CA LEU A 9 18.93 -0.13 -24.24
C LEU A 9 18.87 -0.90 -22.92
N PRO A 10 18.93 -0.21 -21.77
CA PRO A 10 18.66 -0.82 -20.47
C PRO A 10 17.34 -1.59 -20.56
N THR A 11 17.41 -2.92 -20.53
CA THR A 11 16.21 -3.74 -20.49
C THR A 11 15.53 -3.43 -19.17
N MET A 12 14.29 -2.93 -19.22
CA MET A 12 13.53 -2.71 -18.00
C MET A 12 13.53 -4.01 -17.19
N PRO A 13 13.98 -3.99 -15.92
CA PRO A 13 14.04 -5.20 -15.12
C PRO A 13 12.64 -5.77 -14.99
N THR A 14 12.41 -6.94 -15.57
CA THR A 14 11.09 -7.56 -15.55
C THR A 14 10.72 -7.93 -14.11
N PRO A 15 9.64 -7.38 -13.55
CA PRO A 15 9.23 -7.75 -12.20
C PRO A 15 8.70 -9.18 -12.28
N GLY A 16 9.30 -10.07 -11.48
CA GLY A 16 9.13 -11.53 -11.49
C GLY A 16 7.82 -12.08 -12.06
N THR A 17 6.73 -12.04 -11.28
CA THR A 17 5.44 -12.67 -11.62
C THR A 17 4.41 -11.66 -12.14
N ASP A 18 3.63 -12.10 -13.14
CA ASP A 18 2.50 -11.36 -13.70
C ASP A 18 1.33 -11.21 -12.67
N MET A 19 0.25 -10.55 -13.07
CA MET A 19 -0.96 -10.42 -12.23
C MET A 19 -1.67 -11.76 -11.95
N ASN A 20 -1.40 -12.80 -12.74
CA ASN A 20 -2.00 -14.13 -12.65
C ASN A 20 -1.07 -15.16 -11.99
N GLY A 21 0.09 -14.76 -11.46
CA GLY A 21 1.06 -15.64 -10.80
C GLY A 21 2.07 -16.33 -11.74
N ASN A 22 2.01 -16.11 -13.05
CA ASN A 22 2.95 -16.72 -13.98
C ASN A 22 4.30 -16.00 -13.97
N ALA A 23 5.39 -16.78 -14.10
CA ALA A 23 6.71 -16.20 -14.31
C ALA A 23 6.77 -15.47 -15.66
N VAL A 24 7.10 -14.18 -15.63
CA VAL A 24 7.23 -13.39 -16.86
C VAL A 24 8.51 -13.80 -17.59
N VAL A 25 8.36 -14.33 -18.81
CA VAL A 25 9.49 -14.73 -19.66
C VAL A 25 10.09 -13.52 -20.35
N ALA A 26 11.41 -13.51 -20.54
CA ALA A 26 12.10 -12.45 -21.27
C ALA A 26 11.51 -12.30 -22.69
N GLY A 27 10.95 -11.13 -22.99
CA GLY A 27 10.30 -10.82 -24.28
C GLY A 27 8.76 -10.77 -24.22
N ASP A 28 8.14 -11.19 -23.11
CA ASP A 28 6.70 -11.02 -22.88
C ASP A 28 6.39 -9.61 -22.34
N TRP A 29 6.08 -8.69 -23.25
CA TRP A 29 5.78 -7.30 -22.92
C TRP A 29 4.46 -7.15 -22.14
N LEU A 30 3.48 -8.02 -22.36
CA LEU A 30 2.18 -7.99 -21.68
C LEU A 30 2.32 -8.46 -20.23
N GLY A 31 3.01 -9.59 -20.02
CA GLY A 31 3.34 -10.08 -18.69
C GLY A 31 4.14 -9.05 -17.89
N SER A 32 5.16 -8.45 -18.52
CA SER A 32 6.00 -7.41 -17.91
C SER A 32 5.18 -6.19 -17.47
N MET A 33 4.28 -5.70 -18.32
CA MET A 33 3.42 -4.56 -18.02
C MET A 33 2.47 -4.83 -16.85
N SER A 34 1.88 -6.02 -16.79
CA SER A 34 0.99 -6.42 -15.69
C SER A 34 1.73 -6.51 -14.34
N ALA A 35 2.98 -6.98 -14.36
CA ALA A 35 3.82 -7.08 -13.16
C ALA A 35 4.21 -5.68 -12.62
N TRP A 36 4.50 -4.72 -13.51
CA TRP A 36 4.72 -3.32 -13.12
C TRP A 36 3.47 -2.67 -12.53
N PHE A 37 2.30 -2.97 -13.10
CA PHE A 37 1.04 -2.46 -12.56
C PHE A 37 0.75 -3.03 -11.16
N LYS A 38 1.00 -4.33 -10.95
CA LYS A 38 0.93 -4.98 -9.64
C LYS A 38 1.84 -4.32 -8.62
N ALA A 39 3.10 -4.05 -8.97
CA ALA A 39 4.03 -3.32 -8.11
C ALA A 39 3.53 -1.90 -7.78
N GLY A 40 2.96 -1.20 -8.76
CA GLY A 40 2.34 0.11 -8.57
C GLY A 40 1.18 0.10 -7.57
N LEU A 41 0.31 -0.91 -7.64
CA LEU A 41 -0.78 -1.08 -6.69
C LEU A 41 -0.29 -1.35 -5.26
N VAL A 42 0.82 -2.10 -5.11
CA VAL A 42 1.45 -2.32 -3.80
C VAL A 42 1.93 -1.02 -3.17
N ILE A 43 2.64 -0.21 -3.95
CA ILE A 43 3.13 1.09 -3.49
C ILE A 43 1.95 2.01 -3.12
N PHE A 44 0.89 2.02 -3.93
CA PHE A 44 -0.31 2.81 -3.65
C PHE A 44 -1.00 2.40 -2.35
N GLY A 45 -1.14 1.09 -2.09
CA GLY A 45 -1.69 0.58 -0.83
C GLY A 45 -0.88 1.03 0.39
N LEU A 46 0.45 1.00 0.31
CA LEU A 46 1.33 1.47 1.38
C LEU A 46 1.20 2.99 1.63
N ILE A 47 1.04 3.79 0.57
CA ILE A 47 0.81 5.24 0.69
C ILE A 47 -0.51 5.52 1.42
N ILE A 48 -1.58 4.80 1.08
CA ILE A 48 -2.88 4.93 1.76
C ILE A 48 -2.74 4.58 3.24
N LEU A 49 -2.01 3.50 3.57
CA LEU A 49 -1.78 3.10 4.95
C LEU A 49 -1.04 4.19 5.73
N GLY A 50 0.03 4.75 5.15
CA GLY A 50 0.78 5.85 5.75
C GLY A 50 -0.07 7.11 5.96
N PHE A 51 -0.93 7.43 5.00
CA PHE A 51 -1.85 8.57 5.11
C PHE A 51 -2.90 8.38 6.23
N MET A 52 -3.49 7.18 6.31
CA MET A 52 -4.42 6.81 7.38
C MET A 52 -3.75 6.91 8.75
N PHE A 53 -2.52 6.41 8.86
CA PHE A 53 -1.73 6.52 10.09
C PHE A 53 -1.50 7.97 10.52
N MET A 54 -1.10 8.85 9.59
CA MET A 54 -0.90 10.27 9.91
C MET A 54 -2.19 10.94 10.42
N LYS A 55 -3.35 10.60 9.84
CA LYS A 55 -4.63 11.14 10.31
C LYS A 55 -4.99 10.67 11.73
N VAL A 56 -4.74 9.39 12.03
CA VAL A 56 -5.03 8.82 13.34
C VAL A 56 -4.12 9.42 14.41
N VAL A 57 -2.82 9.55 14.13
CA VAL A 57 -1.87 10.18 15.07
C VAL A 57 -2.19 11.67 15.25
N GLY A 58 -2.49 12.40 14.17
CA GLY A 58 -2.86 13.82 14.25
C GLY A 58 -4.14 14.05 15.07
N GLY A 59 -5.14 13.19 14.91
CA GLY A 59 -6.36 13.25 15.70
C GLY A 59 -6.15 12.84 17.17
N ALA A 60 -5.28 11.86 17.43
CA ALA A 60 -4.90 11.46 18.79
C ALA A 60 -4.19 12.59 19.54
N VAL A 61 -3.25 13.28 18.88
CA VAL A 61 -2.57 14.47 19.44
C VAL A 61 -3.55 15.59 19.73
N THR A 62 -4.50 15.83 18.82
CA THR A 62 -5.55 16.84 19.02
C THR A 62 -6.41 16.53 20.23
N LYS A 63 -6.87 15.27 20.37
CA LYS A 63 -7.68 14.82 21.51
C LYS A 63 -6.90 14.83 22.83
N TRP A 64 -5.62 14.47 22.80
CA TRP A 64 -4.73 14.61 23.96
C TRP A 64 -4.59 16.07 24.40
N GLY A 65 -4.46 16.99 23.45
CA GLY A 65 -4.43 18.42 23.73
C GLY A 65 -5.73 18.96 24.33
N GLU A 66 -6.89 18.46 23.91
CA GLU A 66 -8.20 18.78 24.50
C GLU A 66 -8.34 18.27 25.94
N TYR A 67 -7.86 17.05 26.19
CA TYR A 67 -7.79 16.46 27.54
C TYR A 67 -6.89 17.27 28.48
N THR A 68 -5.69 17.62 28.02
CA THR A 68 -4.73 18.40 28.83
C THR A 68 -5.24 19.81 29.16
N LYS A 69 -6.10 20.37 28.30
CA LYS A 69 -6.76 21.68 28.51
C LYS A 69 -8.01 21.60 29.38
N GLY A 70 -8.35 20.42 29.91
CA GLY A 70 -9.51 20.20 30.78
C GLY A 70 -10.87 20.37 30.09
N ARG A 71 -10.90 20.36 28.74
CA ARG A 71 -12.13 20.54 27.94
C ARG A 71 -12.77 19.23 27.51
N ALA A 72 -12.08 18.11 27.69
CA ALA A 72 -12.56 16.78 27.32
C ALA A 72 -12.38 15.79 28.47
N ASP A 73 -13.33 14.88 28.61
CA ASP A 73 -13.32 13.85 29.64
C ASP A 73 -12.38 12.70 29.22
N ILE A 74 -11.83 11.95 30.20
CA ILE A 74 -11.00 10.75 29.92
C ILE A 74 -11.79 9.75 29.05
N GLY A 75 -13.12 9.76 29.18
CA GLY A 75 -14.05 8.93 28.41
C GLY A 75 -13.89 9.07 26.90
N ASP A 76 -13.76 10.31 26.39
CA ASP A 76 -13.69 10.57 24.96
C ASP A 76 -12.33 10.20 24.38
N LEU A 77 -11.28 10.34 25.19
CA LEU A 77 -9.91 10.00 24.79
C LEU A 77 -9.76 8.49 24.56
N LYS A 78 -10.27 7.66 25.48
CA LYS A 78 -10.20 6.19 25.36
C LYS A 78 -11.06 5.68 24.21
N GLU A 79 -12.24 6.26 23.99
CA GLU A 79 -13.12 5.84 22.90
C GLU A 79 -12.51 6.19 21.53
N TYR A 80 -11.91 7.38 21.40
CA TYR A 80 -11.14 7.73 20.22
C TYR A 80 -9.97 6.76 19.97
N MET A 81 -9.24 6.39 21.02
CA MET A 81 -8.12 5.43 20.95
C MET A 81 -8.58 4.05 20.47
N ILE A 82 -9.70 3.55 20.98
CA ILE A 82 -10.28 2.26 20.55
C ILE A 82 -10.71 2.33 19.08
N MET A 83 -11.44 3.39 18.70
CA MET A 83 -11.88 3.58 17.31
C MET A 83 -10.71 3.73 16.33
N ALA A 84 -9.65 4.43 16.74
CA ALA A 84 -8.41 4.55 15.99
C ALA A 84 -7.76 3.18 15.73
N ILE A 85 -7.64 2.34 16.76
CA ILE A 85 -7.08 0.99 16.62
C ILE A 85 -7.94 0.13 15.68
N VAL A 86 -9.27 0.19 15.82
CA VAL A 86 -10.19 -0.55 14.95
C VAL A 86 -10.04 -0.13 13.48
N ILE A 87 -10.00 1.17 13.20
CA ILE A 87 -9.87 1.69 11.83
C ILE A 87 -8.52 1.31 11.20
N VAL A 88 -7.43 1.46 11.94
CA VAL A 88 -6.09 1.10 11.45
C VAL A 88 -6.00 -0.41 11.22
N GLY A 89 -6.48 -1.22 12.18
CA GLY A 89 -6.53 -2.67 12.04
C GLY A 89 -7.35 -3.11 10.84
N PHE A 90 -8.51 -2.51 10.62
CA PHE A 90 -9.35 -2.77 9.46
C PHE A 90 -8.67 -2.38 8.14
N ALA A 91 -7.98 -1.23 8.09
CA ALA A 91 -7.24 -0.80 6.91
C ALA A 91 -6.10 -1.76 6.56
N ILE A 92 -5.36 -2.26 7.57
CA ILE A 92 -4.32 -3.28 7.37
C ILE A 92 -4.91 -4.56 6.78
N LEU A 93 -6.04 -5.04 7.33
CA LEU A 93 -6.71 -6.24 6.84
C LEU A 93 -7.18 -6.07 5.38
N MET A 94 -7.80 -4.93 5.06
CA MET A 94 -8.25 -4.62 3.70
C MET A 94 -7.12 -4.59 2.68
N ILE A 95 -5.99 -3.95 3.02
CA ILE A 95 -4.82 -3.88 2.13
C ILE A 95 -4.16 -5.27 1.99
N THR A 96 -4.07 -6.02 3.07
CA THR A 96 -3.55 -7.40 3.04
C THR A 96 -4.40 -8.29 2.14
N TYR A 97 -5.73 -8.20 2.28
CA TYR A 97 -6.66 -8.93 1.42
C TYR A 97 -6.54 -8.49 -0.04
N ALA A 98 -6.44 -7.18 -0.31
CA ALA A 98 -6.22 -6.68 -1.66
C ALA A 98 -4.94 -7.27 -2.28
N PHE A 99 -3.85 -7.39 -1.53
CA PHE A 99 -2.63 -8.03 -2.01
C PHE A 99 -2.73 -9.54 -2.17
N GLN A 100 -3.51 -10.24 -1.35
CA GLN A 100 -3.79 -11.65 -1.57
C GLN A 100 -4.62 -11.89 -2.84
N VAL A 101 -5.54 -10.98 -3.16
CA VAL A 101 -6.39 -11.08 -4.36
C VAL A 101 -5.62 -10.67 -5.63
N ILE A 102 -4.85 -9.56 -5.58
CA ILE A 102 -4.04 -9.08 -6.71
C ILE A 102 -2.78 -9.94 -6.91
N GLY A 103 -2.31 -10.56 -5.84
CA GLY A 103 -1.07 -11.31 -5.80
C GLY A 103 -1.28 -12.80 -5.58
N GLN A 104 -2.39 -13.38 -6.08
CA GLN A 104 -2.53 -14.84 -6.04
C GLN A 104 -1.25 -15.49 -6.57
N THR A 105 -0.68 -16.27 -5.66
CA THR A 105 0.60 -16.97 -5.67
C THR A 105 0.76 -17.89 -6.87
#